data_AF-A0A7V9RLR5-F1
#
_entry.id   AF-A0A7V9RLR5-F1
#
_cell.length_a   1.000
_cell.length_b   1.000
_cell.length_c   1.000
_cell.angle_alpha   90.00
_cell.angle_beta   90.00
_cell.angle_gamma   90.00
#
_symmetry.space_group_name_H-M   'P 1'
#
loop_
_entity.id
_entity.type
_entity.pdbx_description
1 polymer ?
#
loop_
_entity_poly.entity_id
_entity_poly.type
_entity_poly.pdbx_seq_one_letter_code
_entity_poly.pdbx_strand_id
1 'polypeptide(L)'
;MPERRVPSVSTARRARAARSASRRRQRSVRLTVAVALLCLCTLVVLGALLIGALWATSTASVLALVSGWASLRIMLNEVAQTRREAACDRAVQAQAYRVIVSERAADHESFAASMTERVRAREREIHELHGTIRLTEALAAAASERVRTESMRTVQLQARVDDLTRELEDERTDADSLASWEGTDAPTVVNLLDWEERRQA
;
A
#
# COMPACT_ATOMS: atom_id res chain seq x y z
N MET A 1 -22.49 0.65 -8.84
CA MET A 1 -21.09 0.91 -9.25
C MET A 1 -21.11 1.60 -10.61
N PRO A 2 -20.75 2.88 -10.73
CA PRO A 2 -20.68 3.52 -12.04
C PRO A 2 -19.40 3.09 -12.76
N GLU A 3 -19.55 2.57 -13.98
CA GLU A 3 -18.44 2.22 -14.87
C GLU A 3 -17.60 3.46 -15.20
N ARG A 4 -16.35 3.52 -14.69
CA ARG A 4 -15.36 4.53 -15.08
C ARG A 4 -14.94 4.30 -16.54
N ARG A 5 -15.44 5.11 -17.48
CA ARG A 5 -14.91 5.15 -18.85
C ARG A 5 -13.48 5.68 -18.83
N VAL A 6 -12.52 4.76 -18.95
CA VAL A 6 -11.11 5.09 -19.19
C VAL A 6 -11.04 5.86 -20.51
N PRO A 7 -10.44 7.07 -20.56
CA PRO A 7 -10.30 7.80 -21.81
C PRO A 7 -9.44 6.98 -22.77
N SER A 8 -10.07 6.48 -23.85
CA SER A 8 -9.37 5.66 -24.85
C SER A 8 -8.19 6.43 -25.43
N VAL A 9 -7.12 5.71 -25.78
CA VAL A 9 -5.87 6.24 -26.38
C VAL A 9 -6.15 7.25 -27.52
N SER A 10 -7.29 7.10 -28.19
CA SER A 10 -7.79 8.02 -29.22
C SER A 10 -8.02 9.47 -28.73
N THR A 11 -8.50 9.66 -27.50
CA THR A 11 -8.77 10.99 -26.91
C THR A 11 -7.49 11.72 -26.54
N ALA A 12 -6.51 11.01 -25.96
CA ALA A 12 -5.18 11.55 -25.68
C ALA A 12 -4.45 11.98 -26.96
N ARG A 13 -4.59 11.22 -28.05
CA ARG A 13 -4.00 11.56 -29.36
C ARG A 13 -4.63 12.82 -29.96
N ARG A 14 -5.97 12.98 -29.87
CA ARG A 14 -6.68 14.19 -30.32
C ARG A 14 -6.26 15.43 -29.53
N ALA A 15 -6.13 15.32 -28.20
CA ALA A 15 -5.69 16.43 -27.35
C ALA A 15 -4.25 16.88 -27.65
N ARG A 16 -3.36 15.94 -28.03
CA ARG A 16 -1.98 16.25 -28.44
C ARG A 16 -1.94 16.92 -29.82
N ALA A 17 -2.76 16.45 -30.76
CA ALA A 17 -2.91 17.05 -32.09
C ALA A 17 -3.50 18.47 -32.05
N ALA A 18 -4.48 18.72 -31.18
CA ALA A 18 -5.04 20.07 -30.96
C ALA A 18 -3.99 21.03 -30.38
N ARG A 19 -3.13 20.56 -29.46
CA ARG A 19 -2.02 21.36 -28.90
C ARG A 19 -0.98 21.72 -29.96
N SER A 20 -0.59 20.79 -30.83
CA SER A 20 0.35 21.08 -31.93
C SER A 20 -0.27 21.97 -33.02
N ALA A 21 -1.57 21.83 -33.32
CA ALA A 21 -2.29 22.74 -34.21
C ALA A 21 -2.37 24.17 -33.65
N SER A 22 -2.54 24.34 -32.32
CA SER A 22 -2.55 25.68 -31.70
C SER A 22 -1.18 26.39 -31.76
N ARG A 23 -0.07 25.65 -31.78
CA ARG A 23 1.27 26.22 -32.01
C ARG A 23 1.47 26.65 -33.45
N ARG A 24 0.80 25.98 -34.38
CA ARG A 24 0.79 26.30 -35.81
C ARG A 24 -0.31 27.33 -36.09
N ARG A 25 -0.27 28.46 -35.37
CA ARG A 25 -1.22 29.56 -35.59
C ARG A 25 -1.23 29.92 -37.08
N GLN A 26 -2.41 29.81 -37.67
CA GLN A 26 -2.73 30.17 -39.03
C GLN A 26 -2.25 31.61 -39.26
N ARG A 27 -1.38 31.83 -40.26
CA ARG A 27 -0.89 33.17 -40.58
C ARG A 27 -2.10 34.06 -40.85
N SER A 28 -2.30 35.11 -40.06
CA SER A 28 -3.50 35.94 -40.17
C SER A 28 -3.51 36.64 -41.52
N VAL A 29 -4.66 36.58 -42.20
CA VAL A 29 -4.85 37.19 -43.54
C VAL A 29 -4.49 38.69 -43.52
N ARG A 30 -4.66 39.35 -42.37
CA ARG A 30 -4.26 40.74 -42.12
C ARG A 30 -2.76 40.96 -42.25
N LEU A 31 -1.95 40.04 -41.72
CA LEU A 31 -0.50 40.12 -41.85
C LEU A 31 -0.06 39.91 -43.31
N THR A 32 -0.70 38.99 -44.04
CA THR A 32 -0.39 38.79 -45.46
C THR A 32 -0.76 40.00 -46.31
N VAL A 33 -1.89 40.66 -46.01
CA VAL A 33 -2.29 41.91 -46.69
C VAL A 33 -1.31 43.04 -46.38
N ALA A 34 -0.90 43.19 -45.13
CA ALA A 34 0.07 44.20 -44.71
C ALA A 34 1.43 44.03 -45.40
N VAL A 35 1.92 42.79 -45.53
CA VAL A 35 3.15 42.47 -46.27
C VAL A 35 2.99 42.72 -47.77
N ALA A 36 1.86 42.33 -48.36
CA ALA A 36 1.59 42.57 -49.78
C ALA A 36 1.57 44.07 -50.13
N LEU A 37 0.95 44.90 -49.27
CA LEU A 37 0.94 46.36 -49.42
C LEU A 37 2.34 46.98 -49.34
N LEU A 38 3.18 46.48 -48.42
CA LEU A 38 4.58 46.91 -48.31
C LEU A 38 5.37 46.52 -49.57
N CYS A 39 5.25 45.28 -50.05
CA CYS A 39 5.88 44.84 -51.29
C CYS A 39 5.44 45.68 -52.48
N LEU A 40 4.14 45.96 -52.63
CA LEU A 40 3.62 46.80 -53.70
C LEU A 40 4.22 48.21 -53.64
N CYS A 41 4.26 48.84 -52.46
CA CYS A 41 4.89 50.15 -52.30
C CYS A 41 6.38 50.14 -52.66
N THR A 42 7.13 49.11 -52.24
CA THR A 42 8.55 49.02 -52.60
C THR A 42 8.77 48.92 -54.11
N LEU A 43 7.90 48.19 -54.83
CA LEU A 43 7.96 48.09 -56.29
C LEU A 43 7.63 49.43 -56.97
N VAL A 44 6.62 50.15 -56.47
CA VAL A 44 6.25 51.48 -56.99
C VAL A 44 7.39 52.48 -56.81
N VAL A 45 8.03 52.50 -55.64
CA VAL A 45 9.19 53.38 -55.36
C VAL A 45 10.36 53.04 -56.28
N LEU A 46 10.68 51.75 -56.46
CA LEU A 46 11.72 51.31 -57.40
C LEU A 46 11.40 51.75 -58.83
N GLY A 47 10.17 51.55 -59.29
CA GLY A 47 9.75 51.99 -60.62
C GLY A 47 9.88 53.50 -60.84
N ALA A 48 9.49 54.31 -59.84
CA ALA A 48 9.64 55.77 -59.90
C ALA A 48 11.10 56.22 -59.98
N LEU A 49 12.02 55.52 -59.29
CA LEU A 49 13.45 55.80 -59.35
C LEU A 49 14.04 55.55 -60.73
N LEU A 50 13.63 54.48 -61.43
CA LEU A 50 14.11 54.19 -62.79
C LEU A 50 13.68 55.25 -63.81
N ILE A 51 12.50 55.86 -63.64
CA ILE A 51 11.97 56.88 -64.55
C ILE A 51 12.70 58.23 -64.37
N GLY A 52 13.26 58.50 -63.18
CA GLY A 52 14.02 59.72 -62.90
C GLY A 52 13.20 61.01 -62.76
N ALA A 53 11.86 60.92 -62.70
CA ALA A 53 10.97 62.08 -62.59
C ALA A 53 10.77 62.51 -61.12
N LEU A 54 11.19 63.74 -60.77
CA LEU A 54 11.11 64.30 -59.40
C LEU A 54 9.70 64.30 -58.78
N TRP A 55 8.68 64.53 -59.60
CA TRP A 55 7.28 64.57 -59.17
C TRP A 55 6.75 63.15 -58.86
N ALA A 56 7.21 62.16 -59.63
CA ALA A 56 6.86 60.76 -59.43
C ALA A 56 7.53 60.19 -58.18
N THR A 57 8.77 60.58 -57.88
CA THR A 57 9.47 60.11 -56.66
C THR A 57 8.85 60.70 -55.40
N SER A 58 8.49 61.99 -55.40
CA SER A 58 7.83 62.64 -54.24
C SER A 58 6.49 61.98 -53.90
N THR A 59 5.63 61.78 -54.91
CA THR A 59 4.32 61.13 -54.71
C THR A 59 4.47 59.67 -54.26
N ALA A 60 5.41 58.92 -54.84
CA ALA A 60 5.71 57.55 -54.41
C ALA A 60 6.21 57.47 -52.96
N SER A 61 7.05 58.43 -52.51
CA SER A 61 7.51 58.48 -51.12
C SER A 61 6.37 58.72 -50.14
N VAL A 62 5.44 59.63 -50.44
CA VAL A 62 4.28 59.89 -49.58
C VAL A 62 3.39 58.63 -49.48
N LEU A 63 3.11 57.97 -50.60
CA LEU A 63 2.33 56.74 -50.62
C LEU A 63 3.02 55.61 -49.82
N ALA A 64 4.34 55.49 -49.94
CA ALA A 64 5.11 54.50 -49.19
C ALA A 64 5.02 54.74 -47.67
N LEU A 65 5.10 56.01 -47.22
CA LEU A 65 4.96 56.36 -45.81
C LEU A 65 3.54 56.07 -45.28
N VAL A 66 2.50 56.43 -46.04
CA VAL A 66 1.11 56.16 -45.65
C VAL A 66 0.84 54.66 -45.57
N SER A 67 1.32 53.89 -46.56
CA SER A 67 1.19 52.43 -46.58
C SER A 67 1.97 51.76 -45.43
N GLY A 68 3.20 52.22 -45.17
CA GLY A 68 4.02 51.74 -44.05
C GLY A 68 3.35 52.01 -42.69
N TRP A 69 2.79 53.21 -42.51
CA TRP A 69 2.04 53.57 -41.32
C TRP A 69 0.78 52.71 -41.13
N ALA A 70 0.00 52.51 -42.20
CA ALA A 70 -1.18 51.66 -42.18
C ALA A 70 -0.85 50.20 -41.82
N SER A 71 0.22 49.67 -42.42
CA SER A 71 0.73 48.33 -42.12
C SER A 71 1.14 48.18 -40.66
N LEU A 72 1.87 49.16 -40.11
CA LEU A 72 2.28 49.16 -38.70
C LEU A 72 1.07 49.20 -37.76
N ARG A 73 0.06 50.03 -38.06
CA ARG A 73 -1.19 50.11 -37.28
C ARG A 73 -1.93 48.77 -37.27
N ILE A 74 -2.02 48.08 -38.41
CA ILE A 74 -2.65 46.76 -38.51
C ILE A 74 -1.87 45.76 -37.64
N MET A 75 -0.54 45.73 -37.73
CA MET A 75 0.30 44.83 -36.93
C MET A 75 0.16 45.09 -35.43
N LEU A 76 0.17 46.36 -35.00
CA LEU A 76 0.03 46.72 -33.59
C LEU A 76 -1.32 46.28 -33.01
N ASN A 77 -2.40 46.46 -33.75
CA ASN A 77 -3.73 46.02 -33.32
C ASN A 77 -3.81 44.49 -33.20
N GLU A 78 -3.20 43.76 -34.13
CA GLU A 78 -3.19 42.30 -34.10
C GLU A 78 -2.38 41.77 -32.90
N VAL A 79 -1.23 42.39 -32.58
CA VAL A 79 -0.44 42.02 -31.39
C VAL A 79 -1.22 42.29 -30.09
N ALA A 80 -1.91 43.43 -30.01
CA ALA A 80 -2.74 43.75 -28.85
C ALA A 80 -3.91 42.74 -28.70
N GLN A 81 -4.57 42.41 -29.80
CA GLN A 81 -5.68 41.46 -29.83
C GLN A 81 -5.20 40.04 -29.44
N THR A 82 -4.13 39.55 -30.05
CA THR A 82 -3.58 38.22 -29.76
C THR A 82 -3.12 38.07 -28.31
N ARG A 83 -2.57 39.14 -27.70
CA ARG A 83 -2.25 39.15 -26.26
C ARG A 83 -3.48 39.04 -25.37
N ARG A 84 -4.57 39.75 -25.71
CA ARG A 84 -5.85 39.69 -24.97
C ARG A 84 -6.48 38.31 -25.07
N GLU A 85 -6.54 37.74 -26.27
CA GLU A 85 -7.04 36.39 -26.49
C GLU A 85 -6.21 35.35 -25.70
N ALA A 86 -4.88 35.45 -25.74
CA ALA A 86 -4.01 34.55 -24.98
C ALA A 86 -4.17 34.68 -23.45
N ALA A 87 -4.54 35.86 -22.95
CA ALA A 87 -4.87 36.04 -21.54
C ALA A 87 -6.23 35.40 -21.20
N CYS A 88 -7.24 35.60 -22.07
CA CYS A 88 -8.56 34.99 -21.93
C CYS A 88 -8.48 33.45 -21.97
N ASP A 89 -7.76 32.89 -22.95
CA ASP A 89 -7.55 31.45 -23.09
C ASP A 89 -6.91 30.84 -21.84
N ARG A 90 -5.89 31.52 -21.28
CA ARG A 90 -5.26 31.07 -20.03
C ARG A 90 -6.22 31.13 -18.85
N ALA A 91 -7.08 32.14 -18.77
CA ALA A 91 -8.09 32.24 -17.72
C ALA A 91 -9.13 31.11 -17.84
N VAL A 92 -9.61 30.83 -19.06
CA VAL A 92 -10.54 29.72 -19.34
C VAL A 92 -9.89 28.38 -19.03
N GLN A 93 -8.62 28.18 -19.42
CA GLN A 93 -7.87 26.95 -19.09
C GLN A 93 -7.69 26.79 -17.58
N ALA A 94 -7.36 27.85 -16.86
CA ALA A 94 -7.24 27.83 -15.41
C ALA A 94 -8.58 27.46 -14.75
N GLN A 95 -9.69 28.02 -15.22
CA GLN A 95 -11.02 27.70 -14.70
C GLN A 95 -11.42 26.24 -14.99
N ALA A 96 -11.17 25.75 -16.19
CA ALA A 96 -11.40 24.35 -16.54
C ALA A 96 -10.54 23.40 -15.69
N TYR A 97 -9.28 23.76 -15.44
CA TYR A 97 -8.40 22.98 -14.58
C TYR A 97 -8.86 22.97 -13.12
N ARG A 98 -9.34 24.10 -12.60
CA ARG A 98 -9.92 24.18 -11.24
C ARG A 98 -11.07 23.20 -11.05
N VAL A 99 -11.98 23.11 -12.02
CA VAL A 99 -13.12 22.17 -11.95
C VAL A 99 -12.63 20.72 -11.86
N ILE A 100 -11.69 20.33 -12.72
CA ILE A 100 -11.13 18.97 -12.72
C ILE A 100 -10.40 18.67 -11.40
N VAL A 101 -9.67 19.64 -10.86
CA VAL A 101 -8.96 19.46 -9.58
C VAL A 101 -9.94 19.35 -8.41
N SER A 102 -11.01 20.16 -8.38
CA SER A 102 -12.02 20.06 -7.33
C SER A 102 -12.75 18.72 -7.35
N GLU A 103 -13.10 18.22 -8.53
CA GLU A 103 -13.74 16.92 -8.69
C GLU A 103 -12.81 15.79 -8.19
N ARG A 104 -11.54 15.84 -8.59
CA ARG A 104 -10.53 14.87 -8.11
C ARG A 104 -10.27 14.96 -6.61
N ALA A 105 -10.29 16.17 -6.03
CA ALA A 105 -10.10 16.35 -4.60
C ALA A 105 -11.23 15.69 -3.80
N ALA A 106 -12.49 15.88 -4.22
CA ALA A 106 -13.65 15.22 -3.61
C ALA A 106 -13.58 13.69 -3.74
N ASP A 107 -13.18 13.19 -4.92
CA ASP A 107 -12.94 11.76 -5.14
C ASP A 107 -11.85 11.22 -4.19
N HIS A 108 -10.72 11.91 -4.06
CA HIS A 108 -9.62 11.50 -3.20
C HIS A 108 -10.00 11.52 -1.71
N GLU A 109 -10.79 12.49 -1.28
CA GLU A 109 -11.29 12.55 0.10
C GLU A 109 -12.18 11.34 0.41
N SER A 110 -13.13 11.02 -0.47
CA SER A 110 -14.01 9.86 -0.29
C SER A 110 -13.22 8.54 -0.28
N PHE A 111 -12.20 8.42 -1.13
CA PHE A 111 -11.33 7.26 -1.19
C PHE A 111 -10.48 7.14 0.09
N ALA A 112 -9.89 8.23 0.55
CA ALA A 112 -9.10 8.26 1.78
C ALA A 112 -9.96 7.87 2.99
N ALA A 113 -11.15 8.44 3.11
CA ALA A 113 -12.10 8.09 4.19
C ALA A 113 -12.46 6.60 4.16
N SER A 114 -12.80 6.05 2.98
CA SER A 114 -13.09 4.62 2.83
C SER A 114 -11.91 3.74 3.21
N MET A 115 -10.70 4.11 2.81
CA MET A 115 -9.51 3.33 3.14
C MET A 115 -9.16 3.40 4.63
N THR A 116 -9.28 4.57 5.25
CA THR A 116 -9.09 4.73 6.69
C THR A 116 -10.07 3.88 7.49
N GLU A 117 -11.35 3.82 7.08
CA GLU A 117 -12.34 2.96 7.75
C GLU A 117 -11.99 1.48 7.61
N ARG A 118 -11.56 1.06 6.42
CA ARG A 118 -11.10 -0.33 6.19
C ARG A 118 -9.89 -0.69 7.05
N VAL A 119 -8.92 0.22 7.19
CA VAL A 119 -7.75 0.00 8.05
C VAL A 119 -8.21 -0.15 9.51
N ARG A 120 -9.05 0.75 10.01
CA ARG A 120 -9.59 0.67 11.38
C ARG A 120 -10.39 -0.60 11.64
N ALA A 121 -11.16 -1.07 10.65
CA ALA A 121 -11.89 -2.34 10.76
C ALA A 121 -10.93 -3.53 10.89
N ARG A 122 -9.87 -3.57 10.08
CA ARG A 122 -8.85 -4.63 10.16
C ARG A 122 -8.04 -4.58 11.44
N GLU A 123 -7.72 -3.38 11.92
CA GLU A 123 -6.97 -3.20 13.16
C GLU A 123 -7.76 -3.71 14.39
N ARG A 124 -9.09 -3.50 14.40
CA ARG A 124 -10.00 -4.08 15.39
C ARG A 124 -10.01 -5.61 15.34
N GLU A 125 -10.17 -6.18 14.14
CA GLU A 125 -10.17 -7.63 13.94
C GLU A 125 -8.84 -8.28 14.40
N ILE A 126 -7.70 -7.65 14.08
CA ILE A 126 -6.38 -8.10 14.56
C ILE A 126 -6.32 -8.04 16.09
N HIS A 127 -6.83 -6.97 16.70
CA HIS A 127 -6.82 -6.82 18.15
C HIS A 127 -7.70 -7.87 18.84
N GLU A 128 -8.89 -8.14 18.31
CA GLU A 128 -9.78 -9.20 18.78
C GLU A 128 -9.10 -10.57 18.66
N LEU A 129 -8.49 -10.87 17.52
CA LEU A 129 -7.78 -12.13 17.30
C LEU A 129 -6.61 -12.29 18.28
N HIS A 130 -5.79 -11.26 18.47
CA HIS A 130 -4.72 -11.27 19.48
C HIS A 130 -5.27 -11.49 20.90
N GLY A 131 -6.42 -10.91 21.23
CA GLY A 131 -7.10 -11.16 22.50
C GLY A 131 -7.48 -12.62 22.66
N THR A 132 -8.08 -13.24 21.64
CA THR A 132 -8.44 -14.67 21.68
C THR A 132 -7.23 -15.58 21.81
N ILE A 133 -6.14 -15.31 21.08
CA ILE A 133 -4.89 -16.07 21.17
C ILE A 133 -4.37 -16.06 22.61
N ARG A 134 -4.24 -14.87 23.22
CA ARG A 134 -3.77 -14.75 24.60
C ARG A 134 -4.65 -15.49 25.60
N LEU A 135 -5.97 -15.47 25.42
CA LEU A 135 -6.88 -16.25 26.26
C LEU A 135 -6.65 -17.75 26.08
N THR A 136 -6.53 -18.24 24.85
CA THR A 136 -6.25 -19.66 24.60
C THR A 136 -4.90 -20.10 25.14
N GLU A 137 -3.87 -19.26 25.04
CA GLU A 137 -2.54 -19.51 25.62
C GLU A 137 -2.62 -19.60 27.15
N ALA A 138 -3.36 -18.68 27.80
CA ALA A 138 -3.56 -18.71 29.24
C ALA A 138 -4.31 -19.96 29.70
N LEU A 139 -5.35 -20.38 28.97
CA LEU A 139 -6.09 -21.61 29.24
C LEU A 139 -5.22 -22.85 29.04
N ALA A 140 -4.41 -22.89 27.98
CA ALA A 140 -3.47 -23.98 27.72
C ALA A 140 -2.40 -24.09 28.81
N ALA A 141 -1.87 -22.95 29.29
CA ALA A 141 -0.93 -22.92 30.42
C ALA A 141 -1.57 -23.45 31.71
N ALA A 142 -2.80 -23.01 32.02
CA ALA A 142 -3.53 -23.49 33.19
C ALA A 142 -3.86 -24.99 33.11
N ALA A 143 -4.24 -25.49 31.93
CA ALA A 143 -4.47 -26.92 31.71
C ALA A 143 -3.18 -27.74 31.85
N SER A 144 -2.07 -27.24 31.29
CA SER A 144 -0.75 -27.87 31.40
C SER A 144 -0.29 -27.97 32.85
N GLU A 145 -0.53 -26.94 33.66
CA GLU A 145 -0.21 -26.95 35.08
C GLU A 145 -1.07 -27.98 35.85
N ARG A 146 -2.37 -28.08 35.55
CA ARG A 146 -3.24 -29.11 36.15
C ARG A 146 -2.73 -30.52 35.83
N VAL A 147 -2.44 -30.81 34.56
CA VAL A 147 -1.89 -32.10 34.13
C VAL A 147 -0.57 -32.39 34.84
N ARG A 148 0.30 -31.38 35.01
CA ARG A 148 1.56 -31.52 35.75
C ARG A 148 1.31 -31.87 37.22
N THR A 149 0.37 -31.20 37.90
CA THR A 149 0.05 -31.51 39.30
C THR A 149 -0.55 -32.90 39.46
N GLU A 150 -1.41 -33.33 38.54
CA GLU A 150 -1.99 -34.68 38.55
C GLU A 150 -0.93 -35.74 38.28
N SER A 151 -0.03 -35.51 37.31
CA SER A 151 1.13 -36.37 37.06
C SER A 151 2.00 -36.53 38.31
N MET A 152 2.28 -35.45 39.03
CA MET A 152 3.06 -35.54 40.27
C MET A 152 2.31 -36.34 41.35
N ARG A 153 0.99 -36.22 41.44
CA ARG A 153 0.16 -37.02 42.35
C ARG A 153 0.16 -38.50 41.96
N THR A 154 0.03 -38.84 40.68
CA THR A 154 0.09 -40.24 40.24
C THR A 154 1.45 -40.86 40.52
N VAL A 155 2.54 -40.11 40.32
CA VAL A 155 3.89 -40.56 40.67
C VAL A 155 4.02 -40.83 42.17
N GLN A 156 3.51 -39.95 43.02
CA GLN A 156 3.52 -40.15 44.48
C GLN A 156 2.68 -41.34 44.93
N LEU A 157 1.48 -41.51 44.34
CA LEU A 157 0.62 -42.65 44.64
C LEU A 157 1.25 -43.97 44.19
N GLN A 158 1.88 -43.99 43.02
CA GLN A 158 2.55 -45.17 42.50
C GLN A 158 3.76 -45.56 43.36
N ALA A 159 4.58 -44.59 43.79
CA ALA A 159 5.65 -44.86 44.75
C ALA A 159 5.12 -45.48 46.06
N ARG A 160 3.96 -45.04 46.54
CA ARG A 160 3.34 -45.59 47.76
C ARG A 160 2.76 -46.98 47.56
N VAL A 161 2.20 -47.29 46.39
CA VAL A 161 1.79 -48.64 46.02
C VAL A 161 3.00 -49.57 45.96
N ASP A 162 4.09 -49.13 45.34
CA ASP A 162 5.33 -49.91 45.25
C ASP A 162 5.90 -50.20 46.64
N ASP A 163 5.93 -49.22 47.54
CA ASP A 163 6.40 -49.40 48.93
C ASP A 163 5.53 -50.39 49.71
N LEU A 164 4.20 -50.27 49.64
CA LEU A 164 3.27 -51.21 50.28
C LEU A 164 3.39 -52.63 49.69
N THR A 165 3.66 -52.74 48.39
CA THR A 165 3.86 -54.03 47.74
C THR A 165 5.14 -54.70 48.26
N ARG A 166 6.22 -53.95 48.43
CA ARG A 166 7.46 -54.44 49.05
C ARG A 166 7.24 -54.89 50.49
N GLU A 167 6.52 -54.09 51.29
CA GLU A 167 6.21 -54.45 52.68
C GLU A 167 5.41 -55.76 52.77
N LEU A 168 4.42 -55.96 51.91
CA LEU A 168 3.66 -57.21 51.82
C LEU A 168 4.51 -58.40 51.34
N GLU A 169 5.45 -58.18 50.42
CA GLU A 169 6.41 -59.20 49.97
C GLU A 169 7.37 -59.59 51.11
N ASP A 170 7.84 -58.62 51.88
CA ASP A 170 8.68 -58.84 53.06
C ASP A 170 7.91 -59.61 54.14
N GLU A 171 6.70 -59.18 54.52
CA GLU A 171 5.83 -59.90 55.47
C GLU A 171 5.53 -61.33 55.02
N ARG A 172 5.29 -61.54 53.72
CA ARG A 172 5.08 -62.87 53.16
C ARG A 172 6.34 -63.72 53.23
N THR A 173 7.50 -63.15 52.93
CA THR A 173 8.79 -63.84 53.01
C THR A 173 9.10 -64.22 54.46
N ASP A 174 8.80 -63.32 55.41
CA ASP A 174 8.92 -63.58 56.85
C ASP A 174 7.97 -64.70 57.27
N ALA A 175 6.71 -64.69 56.83
CA ALA A 175 5.74 -65.75 57.11
C ALA A 175 6.16 -67.11 56.50
N ASP A 176 6.64 -67.12 55.25
CA ASP A 176 7.18 -68.31 54.59
C ASP A 176 8.44 -68.82 55.31
N SER A 177 9.28 -67.91 55.81
CA SER A 177 10.44 -68.27 56.63
C SER A 177 9.99 -68.92 57.94
N LEU A 178 9.03 -68.33 58.67
CA LEU A 178 8.48 -68.91 59.91
C LEU A 178 7.84 -70.28 59.65
N ALA A 179 7.11 -70.45 58.56
CA ALA A 179 6.57 -71.75 58.15
C ALA A 179 7.68 -72.76 57.84
N SER A 180 8.79 -72.33 57.23
CA SER A 180 9.97 -73.19 57.02
C SER A 180 10.67 -73.57 58.32
N TRP A 181 10.69 -72.69 59.33
CA TRP A 181 11.17 -72.97 60.69
C TRP A 181 10.24 -73.93 61.44
N GLU A 182 8.92 -73.90 61.18
CA GLU A 182 7.93 -74.83 61.75
C GLU A 182 7.96 -76.22 61.10
N GLY A 183 8.30 -76.31 59.80
CA GLY A 183 8.42 -77.56 59.05
C GLY A 183 9.79 -78.25 59.11
N THR A 184 10.84 -77.54 59.52
CA THR A 184 12.12 -78.16 59.86
C THR A 184 11.95 -78.72 61.26
N ASP A 185 12.22 -80.02 61.48
CA ASP A 185 12.22 -80.68 62.80
C ASP A 185 12.95 -79.83 63.83
N ALA A 186 12.22 -78.90 64.47
CA ALA A 186 12.64 -78.28 65.69
C ALA A 186 12.90 -79.47 66.61
N PRO A 187 14.11 -79.62 67.18
CA PRO A 187 14.43 -80.76 68.02
C PRO A 187 13.36 -80.81 69.10
N THR A 188 12.40 -81.72 68.93
CA THR A 188 11.30 -81.90 69.86
C THR A 188 11.98 -82.17 71.20
N VAL A 189 11.38 -81.77 72.32
CA VAL A 189 11.98 -82.01 73.66
C VAL A 189 12.47 -83.46 73.83
N VAL A 190 11.85 -84.41 73.11
CA VAL A 190 12.28 -85.80 72.94
C VAL A 190 13.69 -85.97 72.35
N ASN A 191 14.07 -85.23 71.30
CA ASN A 191 15.41 -85.23 70.71
C ASN A 191 16.48 -84.59 71.63
N LEU A 192 16.10 -83.62 72.47
CA LEU A 192 17.00 -83.05 73.47
C LEU A 192 17.27 -84.03 74.63
N LEU A 193 16.28 -84.81 75.04
CA LEU A 193 16.44 -85.90 76.03
C LEU A 193 17.33 -87.04 75.50
N ASP A 194 17.20 -87.41 74.23
CA ASP A 194 18.03 -88.47 73.61
C ASP A 194 19.52 -88.03 73.47
N TRP A 195 19.79 -86.72 73.35
CA TRP A 195 21.15 -86.16 73.39
C TRP A 195 21.73 -86.11 74.81
N GLU A 196 20.89 -85.89 75.83
CA GLU A 196 21.29 -85.85 77.23
C GLU A 196 21.59 -87.24 77.80
N GLU A 197 20.84 -88.27 77.38
CA GLU A 197 21.12 -89.69 77.69
C GLU A 197 22.44 -90.18 77.06
N ARG A 198 22.76 -89.78 75.83
CA ARG A 198 24.05 -90.12 75.18
C ARG A 198 25.26 -89.43 75.81
N ARG A 199 25.06 -88.44 76.68
CA ARG A 199 26.13 -87.74 77.41
C ARG A 199 26.44 -88.36 78.78
N GLN A 200 25.57 -89.25 79.27
CA GLN A 200 25.69 -89.91 80.58
C GLN A 200 26.07 -91.40 80.49
N ALA A 201 26.17 -91.96 79.28
CA ALA A 201 26.76 -93.28 78.99
C ALA A 201 28.22 -93.12 78.52
#